data_AF-A0A1G4UG81-F1
#
_entry.id   AF-A0A1G4UG81-F1
#
_cell.length_a   1.000
_cell.length_b   1.000
_cell.length_c   1.000
_cell.angle_alpha   90.00
_cell.angle_beta   90.00
_cell.angle_gamma   90.00
#
_symmetry.space_group_name_H-M   'P 1'
#
loop_
_entity.id
_entity.type
_entity.pdbx_description
1 polymer ?
#
loop_
_entity_poly.entity_id
_entity_poly.type
_entity_poly.pdbx_seq_one_letter_code
_entity_poly.pdbx_strand_id
1 'polypeptide(L)'
;MTLIFPNPSRSFDSARGAVRFTGYDGMFEVPFLVEIAALGKSAAELRPSDGLEATCLSAFDTLRTSIYSAATRAYSEGRRGPLTLTSADIR
;
A
#
# COMPACT_ATOMS: atom_id res chain seq x y z
N MET A 1 -14.64 -13.50 3.93
CA MET A 1 -14.63 -12.44 2.91
C MET A 1 -13.31 -12.53 2.20
N THR A 2 -13.32 -12.60 0.87
CA THR A 2 -12.11 -12.87 0.09
C THR A 2 -11.75 -11.59 -0.63
N LEU A 3 -10.86 -10.82 0.00
CA LEU A 3 -10.32 -9.64 -0.63
C LEU A 3 -9.39 -10.08 -1.75
N ILE A 4 -9.72 -9.73 -2.98
CA ILE A 4 -8.95 -10.06 -4.18
C ILE A 4 -8.29 -8.81 -4.73
N PHE A 5 -7.12 -8.99 -5.33
CA PHE A 5 -6.35 -7.90 -5.94
C PHE A 5 -6.15 -8.21 -7.44
N PRO A 6 -7.24 -8.27 -8.23
CA PRO A 6 -7.18 -8.63 -9.65
C PRO A 6 -6.43 -7.58 -10.48
N ASN A 7 -6.38 -6.33 -10.01
CA ASN A 7 -5.72 -5.24 -10.69
C ASN A 7 -4.52 -4.75 -9.85
N PRO A 8 -3.28 -4.81 -10.38
CA PRO A 8 -2.11 -4.25 -9.72
C PRO A 8 -2.05 -2.72 -9.88
N SER A 9 -3.20 -2.07 -9.82
CA SER A 9 -3.35 -0.61 -9.88
C SER A 9 -2.70 -0.02 -8.64
N ARG A 10 -1.59 0.67 -8.87
CA ARG A 10 -0.79 1.33 -7.85
C ARG A 10 -0.47 2.72 -8.34
N SER A 11 -0.71 3.70 -7.49
CA SER A 11 -0.31 5.08 -7.74
C SER A 11 0.45 5.58 -6.53
N PHE A 12 1.53 6.29 -6.79
CA PHE A 12 2.22 6.99 -5.72
C PHE A 12 1.52 8.32 -5.45
N ASP A 13 1.30 8.60 -4.17
CA ASP A 13 0.79 9.86 -3.69
C ASP A 13 1.98 10.62 -3.10
N SER A 14 2.58 11.51 -3.90
CA SER A 14 3.71 12.34 -3.48
C SER A 14 3.34 13.35 -2.39
N ALA A 15 2.06 13.72 -2.27
CA ALA A 15 1.61 14.65 -1.24
C ALA A 15 1.59 13.99 0.15
N ARG A 16 1.32 12.68 0.20
CA ARG A 16 1.31 11.88 1.43
C ARG A 16 2.55 11.02 1.63
N GLY A 17 3.39 10.86 0.61
CA GLY A 17 4.52 9.94 0.65
C GLY A 17 4.07 8.48 0.79
N ALA A 18 3.02 8.08 0.07
CA ALA A 18 2.42 6.76 0.21
C ALA A 18 2.04 6.16 -1.15
N VAL A 19 2.11 4.84 -1.29
CA VAL A 19 1.59 4.12 -2.45
C VAL A 19 0.14 3.73 -2.16
N ARG A 20 -0.80 4.25 -2.95
CA ARG A 20 -2.21 3.83 -2.90
C ARG A 20 -2.46 2.68 -3.87
N PHE A 21 -3.26 1.73 -3.44
CA PHE A 21 -3.74 0.61 -4.25
C PHE A 21 -5.15 0.22 -3.82
N THR A 22 -5.86 -0.53 -4.65
CA THR A 22 -7.26 -0.91 -4.40
C THR A 22 -7.39 -2.42 -4.35
N GLY A 23 -7.99 -2.92 -3.28
CA GLY A 23 -8.47 -4.30 -3.20
C GLY A 23 -9.96 -4.37 -3.51
N TYR A 24 -10.44 -5.55 -3.88
CA TYR A 24 -11.84 -5.78 -4.24
C TYR A 24 -12.41 -6.87 -3.33
N ASP A 25 -13.48 -6.58 -2.60
CA ASP A 25 -14.28 -7.60 -1.91
C ASP A 25 -15.59 -7.79 -2.70
N GLY A 26 -15.52 -8.65 -3.73
CA GLY A 26 -16.58 -8.79 -4.72
C GLY A 26 -16.74 -7.53 -5.58
N MET A 27 -17.83 -6.78 -5.38
CA MET A 27 -18.12 -5.53 -6.10
C MET A 27 -17.63 -4.28 -5.36
N PHE A 28 -17.12 -4.41 -4.14
CA PHE A 28 -16.69 -3.27 -3.34
C PHE A 28 -15.21 -2.99 -3.51
N GLU A 29 -14.91 -1.78 -3.97
CA GLU A 29 -13.55 -1.24 -3.98
C GLU A 29 -13.15 -0.80 -2.57
N VAL A 30 -12.07 -1.39 -2.07
CA VAL A 30 -11.49 -1.07 -0.78
C VAL A 30 -10.15 -0.36 -1.01
N PRO A 31 -10.07 0.96 -0.80
CA PRO A 31 -8.83 1.71 -0.98
C PRO A 31 -7.86 1.44 0.18
N PHE A 32 -6.63 1.12 -0.17
CA PHE A 32 -5.51 0.94 0.74
C PHE A 32 -4.40 1.95 0.45
N LEU A 33 -3.71 2.36 1.50
CA LEU A 33 -2.53 3.22 1.43
C LEU A 33 -1.38 2.51 2.13
N VAL A 34 -0.23 2.39 1.48
CA VAL A 34 1.02 1.93 2.09
C VAL A 34 1.93 3.11 2.24
N GLU A 35 2.31 3.43 3.46
CA GLU A 35 3.35 4.43 3.67
C GLU A 35 4.68 3.92 3.13
N ILE A 36 5.45 4.75 2.46
CA ILE A 36 6.80 4.36 2.01
C ILE A 36 7.76 4.07 3.17
N ALA A 37 7.47 4.59 4.37
CA ALA A 37 8.13 4.18 5.60
C ALA A 37 7.96 2.67 5.86
N ALA A 38 6.82 2.10 5.46
CA ALA A 38 6.55 0.67 5.50
C ALA A 38 7.31 -0.13 4.44
N LEU A 39 7.68 0.52 3.34
CA LEU A 39 8.54 -0.05 2.30
C LEU A 39 10.04 0.04 2.68
N GLY A 40 10.34 0.44 3.92
CA GLY A 40 11.71 0.56 4.44
C GLY A 40 12.45 1.81 3.99
N LYS A 41 11.75 2.78 3.37
CA LYS A 41 12.36 4.05 2.96
C LYS A 41 12.20 5.11 4.02
N SER A 42 13.31 5.74 4.38
CA SER A 42 13.28 6.80 5.38
C SER A 42 12.63 8.05 4.80
N ALA A 43 11.85 8.76 5.62
CA ALA A 43 11.27 10.05 5.24
C ALA A 43 12.31 11.14 4.89
N ALA A 44 13.61 10.84 5.02
CA ALA A 44 14.73 11.65 4.55
C ALA A 44 15.05 11.45 3.06
N GLU A 45 14.72 10.30 2.48
CA GLU A 45 14.92 9.97 1.05
C GLU A 45 13.76 10.51 0.17
N LEU A 46 12.70 11.00 0.83
CA LEU A 46 11.43 11.50 0.32
C LEU A 46 11.51 12.79 -0.50
N ARG A 47 12.66 13.17 -1.04
CA ARG A 47 12.69 14.33 -1.94
C ARG A 47 11.79 14.03 -3.14
N PRO A 48 10.84 14.93 -3.48
CA PRO A 48 9.97 14.76 -4.63
C PRO A 48 10.83 14.88 -5.88
N SER A 49 11.41 13.75 -6.28
CA SER A 49 12.26 13.61 -7.44
C SER A 49 11.68 12.46 -8.26
N ASP A 50 11.68 12.63 -9.57
CA ASP A 50 11.04 11.75 -10.55
C ASP A 50 11.37 10.24 -10.37
N GLY A 51 12.54 9.91 -9.79
CA GLY A 51 12.94 8.54 -9.49
C GLY A 51 12.35 7.92 -8.21
N LEU A 52 11.87 8.72 -7.25
CA LEU A 52 11.36 8.21 -5.97
C LEU A 52 10.12 7.36 -6.16
N GLU A 53 9.19 7.79 -7.03
CA GLU A 53 7.98 7.06 -7.38
C GLU A 53 8.34 5.67 -7.91
N ALA A 54 9.14 5.59 -8.97
CA ALA A 54 9.54 4.33 -9.59
C ALA A 54 10.19 3.37 -8.59
N THR A 55 11.08 3.89 -7.73
CA THR A 55 11.72 3.07 -6.70
C THR A 55 10.72 2.64 -5.60
N CYS A 56 9.74 3.48 -5.23
CA CYS A 56 8.69 3.09 -4.27
C CYS A 56 7.77 2.03 -4.87
N LEU A 57 7.39 2.17 -6.14
CA LEU A 57 6.59 1.18 -6.86
C LEU A 57 7.33 -0.15 -7.01
N SER A 58 8.65 -0.13 -7.19
CA SER A 58 9.48 -1.34 -7.24
C SER A 58 9.61 -2.01 -5.87
N ALA A 59 9.79 -1.24 -4.80
CA ALA A 59 9.79 -1.77 -3.42
C ALA A 59 8.43 -2.38 -3.05
N PHE A 60 7.33 -1.72 -3.44
CA PHE A 60 5.98 -2.25 -3.31
C PHE A 60 5.80 -3.57 -4.07
N ASP A 61 6.32 -3.67 -5.30
CA ASP A 61 6.25 -4.90 -6.10
C ASP A 61 6.97 -6.06 -5.41
N THR A 62 8.15 -5.78 -4.83
CA THR A 62 8.94 -6.76 -4.06
C THR A 62 8.22 -7.21 -2.79
N LEU A 63 7.56 -6.29 -2.10
CA LEU A 63 6.82 -6.55 -0.85
C LEU A 63 5.33 -6.88 -1.08
N ARG A 64 4.90 -7.05 -2.35
CA ARG A 64 3.48 -7.15 -2.72
C ARG A 64 2.75 -8.24 -1.94
N THR A 65 3.36 -9.41 -1.79
CA THR A 65 2.77 -10.54 -1.07
C THR A 65 2.53 -10.20 0.40
N SER A 66 3.51 -9.58 1.07
CA SER A 66 3.39 -9.14 2.47
C SER A 66 2.35 -8.03 2.61
N ILE A 67 2.32 -7.08 1.68
CA ILE A 67 1.34 -5.99 1.64
C ILE A 67 -0.08 -6.52 1.47
N TYR A 68 -0.30 -7.50 0.59
CA TYR A 68 -1.63 -8.09 0.40
C TYR A 68 -2.08 -8.89 1.62
N SER A 69 -1.15 -9.57 2.29
CA SER A 69 -1.44 -10.27 3.55
C SER A 69 -1.83 -9.27 4.65
N ALA A 70 -1.04 -8.21 4.81
CA ALA A 70 -1.30 -7.08 5.70
C ALA A 70 -2.65 -6.42 5.41
N ALA A 71 -2.94 -6.09 4.15
CA ALA A 71 -4.22 -5.55 3.70
C ALA A 71 -5.41 -6.45 4.06
N THR A 72 -5.28 -7.75 3.82
CA THR A 72 -6.33 -8.73 4.13
C THR A 72 -6.58 -8.84 5.63
N ARG A 73 -5.51 -8.80 6.43
CA ARG A 73 -5.58 -8.80 7.88
C ARG A 73 -6.25 -7.52 8.39
N ALA A 74 -5.77 -6.36 7.97
CA ALA A 74 -6.32 -5.06 8.38
C ALA A 74 -7.80 -4.91 8.00
N TYR A 75 -8.21 -5.47 6.85
CA TYR A 75 -9.62 -5.54 6.44
C TYR A 75 -10.44 -6.48 7.34
N SER A 76 -9.89 -7.66 7.65
CA SER A 76 -10.55 -8.64 8.53
C SER A 76 -10.70 -8.14 9.97
N GLU A 77 -9.80 -7.25 10.43
CA GLU A 77 -9.90 -6.59 11.74
C GLU A 77 -11.02 -5.53 11.81
N GLY A 78 -11.79 -5.34 10.73
CA GLY A 78 -13.00 -4.51 10.74
C GLY A 78 -12.73 -3.01 10.66
N ARG A 79 -11.53 -2.60 10.25
CA ARG A 79 -11.20 -1.19 10.01
C ARG A 79 -12.07 -0.65 8.86
N ARG A 80 -13.09 0.15 9.20
CA ARG A 80 -13.93 0.88 8.23
C ARG A 80 -13.30 2.24 7.91
N GLY A 81 -12.69 2.35 6.73
CA GLY A 81 -12.07 3.58 6.24
C GLY A 81 -10.93 3.26 5.26
N PRO A 82 -10.24 4.28 4.70
CA PRO A 82 -9.03 4.04 3.92
C PRO A 82 -8.00 3.33 4.80
N LEU A 83 -7.73 2.06 4.49
CA LEU A 83 -6.85 1.23 5.29
C LEU A 83 -5.41 1.65 5.05
N THR A 84 -4.81 2.27 6.05
CA THR A 84 -3.40 2.67 6.01
C THR A 84 -2.55 1.57 6.61
N LEU A 85 -1.68 0.99 5.78
CA LEU A 85 -0.68 0.00 6.12
C LEU A 85 0.64 0.72 6.41
N THR A 86 1.18 0.43 7.58
CA THR A 86 2.44 1.00 8.07
C THR A 86 3.50 -0.09 8.17
N SER A 87 4.75 0.28 8.49
CA SER A 87 5.83 -0.70 8.69
C SER A 87 5.51 -1.75 9.76
N ALA A 88 4.63 -1.42 10.71
CA ALA A 88 4.19 -2.36 11.74
C ALA A 88 3.27 -3.46 11.19
N ASP A 89 2.57 -3.20 10.08
CA ASP A 89 1.63 -4.13 9.46
C ASP A 89 2.34 -5.06 8.44
N ILE A 90 3.38 -4.54 7.80
CA ILE A 90 4.18 -5.24 6.79
C ILE A 90 5.43 -5.79 7.50
N ARG A 91 5.31 -6.99 8.09
CA ARG A 91 6.38 -7.67 8.83
C ARG A 91 6.82 -8.95 8.14
#